data_AF-A0A1D6QJ13-F1
#
_entry.id   AF-A0A1D6QJ13-F1
#
_cell.length_a   1.000
_cell.length_b   1.000
_cell.length_c   1.000
_cell.angle_alpha   90.00
_cell.angle_beta   90.00
_cell.angle_gamma   90.00
#
_symmetry.space_group_name_H-M   'P 1'
#
loop_
_entity.id
_entity.type
_entity.pdbx_description
1 polymer ?
#
loop_
_entity_poly.entity_id
_entity_poly.type
_entity_poly.pdbx_seq_one_letter_code
_entity_poly.pdbx_strand_id
1 'polypeptide(L)'
;MLCSFHFQGCFLLKLKLLLLQYDETDARRERAKNSLERYMHYYERWASNQTSRQKAQADLLKAEKDQIANLTDIFGIPETQLKFIIEAWSQIIECRRVLKWTYAYGYYLDDKIKSEFFEYLQGEAESGLERLHQCAEKDLQIFLPSVKSDSTETTTPTVAEFGEFRVKLAGLTSVTRNYFENLVQALEAGLEDVRATGQAAGTSSTATSSKKGGTKSKKKQHTAPSSDHTDDGWPCERCTFLNPPTVDACSVCEKSRY
;
A
#
# COMPACT_ATOMS: atom_id res chain seq x y z
N MET A 1 -20.25 7.48 -73.41
CA MET A 1 -19.79 6.55 -72.36
C MET A 1 -18.69 7.12 -71.46
N LEU A 2 -17.65 7.77 -71.99
CA LEU A 2 -16.54 8.34 -71.18
C LEU A 2 -16.96 9.34 -70.08
N CYS A 3 -18.01 10.15 -70.31
CA CYS A 3 -18.49 11.13 -69.33
C CYS A 3 -19.17 10.49 -68.10
N SER A 4 -19.84 9.35 -68.27
CA SER A 4 -20.50 8.62 -67.18
C SER A 4 -19.51 7.92 -66.25
N PHE A 5 -18.40 7.39 -66.79
CA PHE A 5 -17.33 6.78 -65.99
C PHE A 5 -16.58 7.81 -65.14
N HIS A 6 -16.37 9.02 -65.67
CA HIS A 6 -15.72 10.11 -64.92
C HIS A 6 -16.59 10.63 -63.76
N PHE A 7 -17.92 10.67 -63.95
CA PHE A 7 -18.86 11.07 -62.89
C PHE A 7 -18.93 10.03 -61.76
N GLN A 8 -18.96 8.73 -62.09
CA GLN A 8 -18.95 7.63 -61.13
C GLN A 8 -17.66 7.61 -60.28
N GLY A 9 -16.49 7.83 -60.92
CA GLY A 9 -15.20 7.88 -60.23
C GLY A 9 -15.08 9.07 -59.27
N CYS A 10 -15.59 10.24 -59.66
CA CYS A 10 -15.61 11.44 -58.81
C CYS A 10 -16.57 11.29 -57.61
N PHE A 11 -17.71 10.60 -57.80
CA PHE A 11 -18.64 10.27 -56.73
C PHE A 11 -18.05 9.29 -55.71
N LEU A 12 -17.39 8.22 -56.17
CA LEU A 12 -16.68 7.26 -55.32
C LEU A 12 -15.52 7.92 -54.53
N LEU A 13 -14.77 8.83 -55.16
CA LEU A 13 -13.70 9.56 -54.48
C LEU A 13 -14.24 10.50 -53.39
N LYS A 14 -15.34 11.21 -53.66
CA LYS A 14 -16.04 12.03 -52.65
C LYS A 14 -16.59 11.20 -51.50
N LEU A 15 -17.17 10.04 -51.77
CA LEU A 15 -17.67 9.14 -50.73
C LEU A 15 -16.53 8.60 -49.85
N LYS A 16 -15.38 8.26 -50.46
CA LYS A 16 -14.19 7.81 -49.74
C LYS A 16 -13.56 8.92 -48.90
N LEU A 17 -13.52 10.16 -49.40
CA LEU A 17 -13.11 11.34 -48.64
C LEU A 17 -14.05 11.63 -47.46
N LEU A 18 -15.37 11.50 -47.66
CA LEU A 18 -16.35 11.69 -46.60
C LEU A 18 -16.24 10.62 -45.52
N LEU A 19 -16.02 9.35 -45.90
CA LEU A 19 -15.78 8.24 -44.97
C LEU A 19 -14.48 8.42 -44.19
N LEU A 20 -13.39 8.84 -44.85
CA LEU A 20 -12.12 9.15 -44.16
C LEU A 20 -12.27 10.33 -43.19
N GLN A 21 -13.00 11.38 -43.57
CA GLN A 21 -13.31 12.49 -42.68
C GLN A 21 -14.19 12.05 -41.50
N TYR A 22 -15.18 11.21 -41.75
CA TYR A 22 -16.04 10.64 -40.71
C TYR A 22 -15.22 9.80 -39.72
N ASP A 23 -14.40 8.88 -40.21
CA ASP A 23 -13.49 8.05 -39.41
C ASP A 23 -12.50 8.91 -38.60
N GLU A 24 -11.96 9.98 -39.18
CA GLU A 24 -11.04 10.90 -38.49
C GLU A 24 -11.77 11.70 -37.40
N THR A 25 -13.01 12.13 -37.65
CA THR A 25 -13.84 12.81 -36.64
C THR A 25 -14.24 11.89 -35.50
N ASP A 26 -14.59 10.64 -35.79
CA ASP A 26 -14.93 9.64 -34.79
C ASP A 26 -13.70 9.24 -33.98
N ALA A 27 -12.54 9.04 -34.61
CA ALA A 27 -11.28 8.81 -33.91
C ALA A 27 -10.87 10.00 -33.01
N ARG A 28 -11.16 11.24 -33.45
CA ARG A 28 -10.92 12.44 -32.61
C ARG A 28 -11.88 12.51 -31.43
N ARG A 29 -13.16 12.18 -31.62
CA ARG A 29 -14.15 12.09 -30.54
C ARG A 29 -13.76 11.03 -29.52
N GLU A 30 -13.33 9.86 -29.98
CA GLU A 30 -12.92 8.76 -29.11
C GLU A 30 -11.67 9.12 -28.29
N ARG A 31 -10.66 9.74 -28.91
CA ARG A 31 -9.49 10.25 -28.17
C ARG A 31 -9.87 11.28 -27.09
N ALA A 32 -10.79 12.18 -27.40
CA ALA A 32 -11.27 13.18 -26.45
C ALA A 32 -12.04 12.53 -25.29
N LYS A 33 -12.89 11.54 -25.59
CA LYS A 33 -13.63 10.76 -24.59
C LYS A 33 -12.67 9.99 -23.67
N ASN A 34 -11.70 9.26 -24.21
CA ASN A 34 -10.72 8.52 -23.42
C ASN A 34 -9.89 9.43 -22.51
N SER A 35 -9.54 10.63 -22.99
CA SER A 35 -8.82 11.63 -22.20
C SER A 35 -9.67 12.14 -21.03
N LEU A 36 -10.97 12.37 -21.27
CA LEU A 36 -11.90 12.81 -20.24
C LEU A 36 -12.16 11.72 -19.20
N GLU A 37 -12.38 10.48 -19.63
CA GLU A 37 -12.56 9.33 -18.73
C GLU A 37 -11.33 9.11 -17.84
N ARG A 38 -10.13 9.21 -18.42
CA ARG A 38 -8.88 9.18 -17.65
C ARG A 38 -8.85 10.30 -16.61
N TYR A 39 -9.12 11.55 -17.01
CA TYR A 39 -9.14 12.66 -16.06
C TYR A 39 -10.16 12.44 -14.93
N MET A 40 -11.38 12.02 -15.25
CA MET A 40 -12.43 11.76 -14.28
C MET A 40 -12.01 10.72 -13.24
N HIS A 41 -11.42 9.60 -13.68
CA HIS A 41 -10.92 8.57 -12.78
C HIS A 41 -9.95 9.11 -11.72
N TYR A 42 -8.90 9.83 -12.14
CA TYR A 42 -7.90 10.37 -11.21
C TYR A 42 -8.47 11.50 -10.34
N TYR A 43 -9.32 12.36 -10.90
CA TYR A 43 -9.93 13.46 -10.16
C TYR A 43 -10.88 12.97 -9.06
N GLU A 44 -11.73 11.98 -9.35
CA GLU A 44 -12.66 11.42 -8.36
C GLU A 44 -11.91 10.80 -7.18
N ARG A 45 -10.80 10.10 -7.44
CA ARG A 45 -9.96 9.48 -6.42
C ARG A 45 -9.20 10.52 -5.59
N TRP A 46 -8.68 11.57 -6.23
CA TRP A 46 -8.10 12.72 -5.55
C TRP A 46 -9.10 13.39 -4.61
N ALA A 47 -10.31 13.65 -5.10
CA ALA A 47 -11.37 14.33 -4.35
C ALA A 47 -11.90 13.46 -3.21
N SER A 48 -12.06 12.17 -3.45
CA SER A 48 -12.45 11.19 -2.43
C SER A 48 -11.44 11.14 -1.29
N ASN A 49 -10.13 11.07 -1.58
CA ASN A 49 -9.11 11.10 -0.54
C ASN A 49 -9.10 12.41 0.25
N GLN A 50 -9.33 13.56 -0.39
CA GLN A 50 -9.47 14.84 0.32
C GLN A 50 -10.68 14.84 1.27
N THR A 51 -11.84 14.37 0.80
CA THR A 51 -13.07 14.31 1.61
C THR A 51 -12.89 13.33 2.78
N SER A 52 -12.39 12.13 2.51
CA SER A 52 -12.10 11.11 3.53
C SER A 52 -11.08 11.60 4.56
N ARG A 53 -10.09 12.41 4.15
CA ARG A 53 -9.14 13.04 5.07
C ARG A 53 -9.82 14.03 6.02
N GLN A 54 -10.70 14.89 5.50
CA GLN A 54 -11.44 15.86 6.32
C GLN A 54 -12.34 15.15 7.34
N LYS A 55 -12.98 14.05 6.93
CA LYS A 55 -13.75 13.21 7.85
C LYS A 55 -12.84 12.61 8.94
N ALA A 56 -11.72 12.00 8.57
CA ALA A 56 -10.77 11.45 9.54
C ALA A 56 -10.21 12.51 10.52
N GLN A 57 -10.05 13.77 10.08
CA GLN A 57 -9.70 14.88 10.98
C GLN A 57 -10.81 15.19 11.99
N ALA A 58 -12.07 15.17 11.56
CA ALA A 58 -13.20 15.35 12.48
C ALA A 58 -13.32 14.17 13.47
N ASP A 59 -13.09 12.94 13.00
CA ASP A 59 -13.11 11.74 13.85
C ASP A 59 -11.94 11.72 14.84
N LEU A 60 -10.75 12.19 14.45
CA LEU A 60 -9.63 12.41 15.36
C LEU A 60 -10.01 13.39 16.48
N LEU A 61 -10.58 14.55 16.14
CA LEU A 61 -11.01 15.54 17.14
C LEU A 61 -12.08 14.98 18.08
N LYS A 62 -12.98 14.14 17.58
CA LYS A 62 -13.97 13.43 18.40
C LYS A 62 -13.30 12.41 19.32
N ALA A 63 -12.29 11.69 18.83
CA ALA A 63 -11.53 10.75 19.62
C ALA A 63 -10.84 11.44 20.80
N GLU A 64 -10.14 12.56 20.54
CA GLU A 64 -9.44 13.35 21.54
C GLU A 64 -10.37 13.96 22.60
N LYS A 65 -11.55 14.44 22.20
CA LYS A 65 -12.47 15.12 23.12
C LYS A 65 -13.31 14.17 23.97
N ASP A 66 -13.83 13.11 23.35
CA ASP A 66 -14.90 12.31 23.95
C ASP A 66 -14.49 10.84 24.12
N GLN A 67 -13.97 10.20 23.07
CA GLN A 67 -13.82 8.74 23.07
C GLN A 67 -12.73 8.27 24.04
N ILE A 68 -11.62 9.00 24.14
CA ILE A 68 -10.51 8.66 25.06
C ILE A 68 -10.94 8.74 26.53
N ALA A 69 -11.68 9.79 26.90
CA ALA A 69 -12.22 9.94 28.25
C ALA A 69 -13.22 8.82 28.58
N ASN A 70 -14.14 8.53 27.65
CA ASN A 70 -15.11 7.43 27.82
C ASN A 70 -14.42 6.07 28.03
N LEU A 71 -13.36 5.76 27.28
CA LEU A 71 -12.60 4.52 27.46
C LEU A 71 -11.87 4.47 28.80
N THR A 72 -11.38 5.62 29.27
CA THR A 72 -10.76 5.76 30.59
C THR A 72 -11.78 5.44 31.69
N ASP A 73 -13.00 5.96 31.57
CA ASP A 73 -14.08 5.75 32.54
C ASP A 73 -14.58 4.29 32.54
N ILE A 74 -14.70 3.65 31.38
CA ILE A 74 -15.22 2.28 31.24
C ILE A 74 -14.21 1.23 31.70
N PHE A 75 -12.95 1.35 31.27
CA PHE A 75 -11.93 0.33 31.47
C PHE A 75 -10.93 0.67 32.58
N GLY A 76 -10.98 1.88 33.14
CA GLY A 76 -10.01 2.35 34.14
C GLY A 76 -8.59 2.53 33.58
N ILE A 77 -8.45 2.65 32.25
CA ILE A 77 -7.16 2.73 31.57
C ILE A 77 -6.73 4.20 31.48
N PRO A 78 -5.52 4.59 31.94
CA PRO A 78 -5.06 5.97 31.82
C PRO A 78 -4.98 6.44 30.36
N GLU A 79 -5.33 7.70 30.08
CA GLU A 79 -5.28 8.27 28.72
C GLU A 79 -3.92 8.11 28.02
N THR A 80 -2.82 8.12 28.79
CA THR A 80 -1.47 7.91 28.28
C THR A 80 -1.29 6.56 27.60
N GLN A 81 -2.07 5.55 27.99
CA GLN A 81 -2.09 4.20 27.42
C GLN A 81 -3.02 4.10 26.19
N LEU A 82 -3.82 5.13 25.90
CA LEU A 82 -4.79 5.18 24.80
C LEU A 82 -4.29 5.97 23.57
N LYS A 83 -3.07 6.53 23.64
CA LYS A 83 -2.45 7.31 22.56
C LYS A 83 -2.37 6.58 21.21
N PHE A 84 -2.35 5.24 21.21
CA PHE A 84 -2.33 4.44 19.98
C PHE A 84 -3.55 4.71 19.07
N ILE A 85 -4.70 5.12 19.63
CA ILE A 85 -5.90 5.50 18.85
C ILE A 85 -5.63 6.81 18.09
N ILE A 86 -5.02 7.79 18.76
CA ILE A 86 -4.67 9.08 18.17
C ILE A 86 -3.59 8.92 17.10
N GLU A 87 -2.61 8.06 17.34
CA GLU A 87 -1.57 7.71 16.36
C GLU A 87 -2.17 7.04 15.11
N ALA A 88 -3.14 6.13 15.28
CA ALA A 88 -3.84 5.49 14.17
C ALA A 88 -4.59 6.52 13.30
N TRP A 89 -5.36 7.42 13.91
CA TRP A 89 -6.07 8.47 13.19
C TRP A 89 -5.11 9.43 12.47
N SER A 90 -4.03 9.83 13.14
CA SER A 90 -2.98 10.67 12.54
C SER A 90 -2.36 9.99 11.32
N GLN A 91 -2.06 8.69 11.42
CA GLN A 91 -1.55 7.89 10.31
C GLN A 91 -2.56 7.85 9.15
N ILE A 92 -3.85 7.62 9.42
CA ILE A 92 -4.92 7.64 8.39
C ILE A 92 -4.95 8.99 7.66
N ILE A 93 -4.89 10.11 8.38
CA ILE A 93 -4.93 11.46 7.81
C ILE A 93 -3.75 11.70 6.86
N GLU A 94 -2.54 11.34 7.27
CA GLU A 94 -1.35 11.48 6.42
C GLU A 94 -1.37 10.54 5.22
N CYS A 95 -1.79 9.28 5.41
CA CYS A 95 -1.97 8.33 4.31
C CYS A 95 -2.96 8.85 3.25
N ARG A 96 -4.11 9.41 3.66
CA ARG A 96 -5.08 10.03 2.73
C ARG A 96 -4.48 11.22 1.99
N ARG A 97 -3.64 12.01 2.65
CA ARG A 97 -2.91 13.12 2.00
C ARG A 97 -1.94 12.60 0.95
N VAL A 98 -1.18 11.55 1.25
CA VAL A 98 -0.25 10.94 0.28
C VAL A 98 -1.02 10.39 -0.91
N LEU A 99 -2.09 9.61 -0.70
CA LEU A 99 -2.90 9.05 -1.78
C LEU A 99 -3.49 10.13 -2.70
N LYS A 100 -3.99 11.22 -2.12
CA LYS A 100 -4.48 12.36 -2.90
C LYS A 100 -3.41 12.82 -3.92
N TRP A 101 -2.15 12.95 -3.49
CA TRP A 101 -1.08 13.39 -4.38
C TRP A 101 -0.54 12.29 -5.29
N THR A 102 -0.62 11.01 -4.88
CA THR A 102 -0.24 9.89 -5.76
C THR A 102 -1.19 9.77 -6.94
N TYR A 103 -2.49 10.04 -6.77
CA TYR A 103 -3.42 10.12 -7.90
C TYR A 103 -3.11 11.29 -8.84
N ALA A 104 -2.71 12.44 -8.32
CA ALA A 104 -2.24 13.54 -9.17
C ALA A 104 -0.96 13.15 -9.95
N TYR A 105 -0.02 12.47 -9.28
CA TYR A 105 1.20 11.96 -9.90
C TYR A 105 0.90 10.93 -11.01
N GLY A 106 0.10 9.91 -10.71
CA GLY A 106 -0.26 8.85 -11.64
C GLY A 106 -0.98 9.34 -12.90
N TYR A 107 -1.74 10.44 -12.81
CA TYR A 107 -2.37 11.04 -13.98
C TYR A 107 -1.33 11.49 -15.04
N TYR A 108 -0.21 12.05 -14.59
CA TYR A 108 0.87 12.54 -15.46
C TYR A 108 1.94 11.49 -15.77
N LEU A 109 1.85 10.28 -15.19
CA LEU A 109 2.76 9.18 -15.48
C LEU A 109 2.38 8.52 -16.81
N ASP A 110 3.29 8.58 -17.79
CA ASP A 110 3.10 8.10 -19.17
C ASP A 110 3.91 6.84 -19.50
N ASP A 111 4.95 6.54 -18.71
CA ASP A 111 5.72 5.30 -18.79
C ASP A 111 4.89 4.11 -18.26
N LYS A 112 4.49 3.21 -19.17
CA LYS A 112 3.69 2.03 -18.84
C LYS A 112 4.33 1.13 -17.78
N ILE A 113 5.63 0.91 -17.86
CA ILE A 113 6.34 -0.02 -16.98
C ILE A 113 6.40 0.57 -15.57
N LYS A 114 6.66 1.87 -15.45
CA LYS A 114 6.58 2.60 -14.19
C LYS A 114 5.15 2.66 -13.65
N SER A 115 4.14 2.80 -14.52
CA SER A 115 2.73 2.83 -14.12
C SER A 115 2.30 1.54 -13.45
N GLU A 116 2.64 0.37 -14.02
CA GLU A 116 2.26 -0.92 -13.44
C GLU A 116 2.87 -1.13 -12.05
N PHE A 117 4.16 -0.80 -11.87
CA PHE A 117 4.81 -0.89 -10.56
C PHE A 117 4.24 0.11 -9.54
N PHE A 118 4.00 1.35 -9.97
CA PHE A 118 3.37 2.38 -9.15
C PHE A 118 1.97 1.98 -8.70
N GLU A 119 1.13 1.47 -9.60
CA GLU A 119 -0.24 1.02 -9.31
C GLU A 119 -0.25 -0.15 -8.32
N TYR A 120 0.72 -1.06 -8.42
CA TYR A 120 0.90 -2.12 -7.44
C TYR A 120 1.18 -1.56 -6.03
N LEU A 121 2.18 -0.67 -5.90
CA LEU A 121 2.53 -0.07 -4.61
C LEU A 121 1.38 0.77 -4.05
N GLN A 122 0.70 1.54 -4.91
CA GLN A 122 -0.46 2.33 -4.53
C GLN A 122 -1.60 1.42 -4.04
N GLY A 123 -1.85 0.30 -4.72
CA GLY A 123 -2.88 -0.67 -4.33
C GLY A 123 -2.62 -1.31 -2.96
N GLU A 124 -1.38 -1.69 -2.67
CA GLU A 124 -0.98 -2.22 -1.35
C GLU A 124 -1.20 -1.19 -0.25
N ALA A 125 -0.79 0.07 -0.49
CA ALA A 125 -0.98 1.17 0.43
C ALA A 125 -2.47 1.49 0.69
N GLU A 126 -3.30 1.52 -0.36
CA GLU A 126 -4.75 1.72 -0.24
C GLU A 126 -5.42 0.61 0.57
N SER A 127 -5.10 -0.64 0.26
CA SER A 127 -5.63 -1.80 0.98
C SER A 127 -5.24 -1.79 2.46
N GLY A 128 -3.98 -1.44 2.77
CA GLY A 128 -3.54 -1.23 4.16
C GLY A 128 -4.31 -0.12 4.86
N LEU A 129 -4.48 1.02 4.18
CA LEU A 129 -5.21 2.18 4.72
C LEU A 129 -6.67 1.87 5.01
N GLU A 130 -7.40 1.21 4.10
CA GLU A 130 -8.81 0.90 4.33
C GLU A 130 -8.99 -0.06 5.52
N ARG A 131 -8.10 -1.04 5.69
CA ARG A 131 -8.13 -1.94 6.86
C ARG A 131 -7.89 -1.19 8.17
N LEU A 132 -6.90 -0.29 8.19
CA LEU A 132 -6.61 0.55 9.36
C LEU A 132 -7.80 1.47 9.69
N HIS A 133 -8.33 2.16 8.68
CA HIS A 133 -9.46 3.09 8.83
C HIS A 133 -10.70 2.36 9.34
N GLN A 134 -11.02 1.20 8.77
CA GLN A 134 -12.13 0.35 9.19
C GLN A 134 -12.02 -0.07 10.67
N CYS A 135 -10.81 -0.43 11.12
CA CYS A 135 -10.56 -0.80 12.51
C CYS A 135 -10.71 0.41 13.45
N ALA A 136 -10.14 1.56 13.09
CA ALA A 136 -10.25 2.78 13.89
C ALA A 136 -11.70 3.32 13.96
N GLU A 137 -12.47 3.22 12.86
CA GLU A 137 -13.81 3.78 12.79
C GLU A 137 -14.87 2.87 13.41
N LYS A 138 -14.86 1.57 13.10
CA LYS A 138 -15.96 0.66 13.48
C LYS A 138 -15.61 -0.24 14.66
N ASP A 139 -14.44 -0.87 14.67
CA ASP A 139 -14.07 -1.80 15.75
C ASP A 139 -13.96 -1.05 17.09
N LEU A 140 -13.50 0.21 17.06
CA LEU A 140 -13.46 1.08 18.24
C LEU A 140 -14.85 1.32 18.86
N GLN A 141 -15.91 1.41 18.05
CA GLN A 141 -17.26 1.74 18.55
C GLN A 141 -17.84 0.65 19.44
N ILE A 142 -17.34 -0.58 19.33
CA ILE A 142 -17.78 -1.72 20.16
C ILE A 142 -17.47 -1.43 21.63
N PHE A 143 -16.40 -0.68 21.91
CA PHE A 143 -15.92 -0.37 23.26
C PHE A 143 -16.45 0.96 23.81
N LEU A 144 -17.26 1.68 23.04
CA LEU A 144 -17.83 2.97 23.43
C LEU A 144 -19.31 2.82 23.81
N PRO A 145 -19.85 3.72 24.65
CA PRO A 145 -21.26 3.69 24.98
C PRO A 145 -22.13 3.86 23.72
N SER A 146 -22.97 2.86 23.41
CA SER A 146 -23.95 2.98 22.33
C SER A 146 -25.05 3.96 22.71
N VAL A 147 -25.39 4.89 21.81
CA VAL A 147 -26.50 5.86 21.98
C VAL A 147 -27.87 5.24 21.61
N LYS A 148 -27.98 3.95 21.26
CA LYS A 148 -29.26 3.35 20.82
C LYS A 148 -29.70 2.14 21.65
N SER A 149 -30.67 2.43 22.53
CA SER A 149 -31.90 1.72 22.97
C SER A 149 -32.05 0.20 22.80
N ASP A 150 -32.50 -0.42 23.91
CA ASP A 150 -33.55 -1.46 23.99
C ASP A 150 -33.31 -2.72 23.14
N SER A 151 -32.32 -3.51 23.53
CA SER A 151 -32.21 -4.91 23.13
C SER A 151 -31.51 -5.69 24.24
N THR A 152 -32.23 -6.67 24.76
CA THR A 152 -31.76 -7.70 25.70
C THR A 152 -30.40 -8.28 25.29
N GLU A 153 -29.50 -8.39 26.27
CA GLU A 153 -28.11 -8.91 26.18
C GLU A 153 -27.09 -7.99 25.49
N THR A 154 -26.77 -6.86 26.14
CA THR A 154 -25.50 -6.16 25.89
C THR A 154 -24.41 -6.82 26.74
N THR A 155 -23.67 -7.77 26.16
CA THR A 155 -22.40 -8.22 26.76
C THR A 155 -21.42 -7.05 26.72
N THR A 156 -21.14 -6.46 27.88
CA THR A 156 -20.10 -5.43 28.01
C THR A 156 -18.75 -6.02 27.57
N PRO A 157 -18.04 -5.40 26.62
CA PRO A 157 -16.75 -5.91 26.17
C PRO A 157 -15.75 -5.93 27.32
N THR A 158 -14.96 -6.99 27.36
CA THR A 158 -13.98 -7.28 28.41
C THR A 158 -12.68 -6.50 28.20
N VAL A 159 -11.91 -6.34 29.28
CA VAL A 159 -10.56 -5.74 29.22
C VAL A 159 -9.63 -6.55 28.30
N ALA A 160 -9.81 -7.87 28.22
CA ALA A 160 -9.03 -8.74 27.34
C ALA A 160 -9.30 -8.44 25.86
N GLU A 161 -10.57 -8.33 25.46
CA GLU A 161 -10.97 -7.97 24.09
C GLU A 161 -10.46 -6.57 23.71
N PHE A 162 -10.47 -5.62 24.65
CA PHE A 162 -9.87 -4.30 24.42
C PHE A 162 -8.35 -4.39 24.23
N GLY A 163 -7.67 -5.26 24.97
CA GLY A 163 -6.26 -5.57 24.78
C GLY A 163 -5.94 -6.10 23.39
N GLU A 164 -6.77 -7.03 22.87
CA GLU A 164 -6.65 -7.55 21.51
C GLU A 164 -6.87 -6.45 20.46
N PHE A 165 -7.89 -5.61 20.65
CA PHE A 165 -8.14 -4.45 19.80
C PHE A 165 -6.94 -3.51 19.76
N ARG A 166 -6.32 -3.23 20.91
CA ARG A 166 -5.12 -2.38 20.98
C ARG A 166 -3.97 -2.94 20.15
N VAL A 167 -3.68 -4.24 20.29
CA VAL A 167 -2.62 -4.91 19.52
C VAL A 167 -2.94 -4.85 18.02
N LYS A 168 -4.19 -5.14 17.64
CA LYS A 168 -4.66 -5.08 16.25
C LYS A 168 -4.50 -3.69 15.64
N LEU A 169 -4.99 -2.64 16.31
CA LEU A 169 -4.95 -1.28 15.79
C LEU A 169 -3.51 -0.77 15.66
N ALA A 170 -2.67 -1.01 16.67
CA ALA A 170 -1.26 -0.63 16.63
C ALA A 170 -0.50 -1.37 15.51
N GLY A 171 -0.76 -2.68 15.36
CA GLY A 171 -0.18 -3.50 14.29
C GLY A 171 -0.57 -2.99 12.90
N LEU A 172 -1.86 -2.75 12.64
CA LEU A 172 -2.34 -2.17 11.39
C LEU A 172 -1.72 -0.78 11.14
N THR A 173 -1.59 0.05 12.18
CA THR A 173 -0.96 1.37 12.04
C THR A 173 0.47 1.26 11.56
N SER A 174 1.26 0.34 12.14
CA SER A 174 2.65 0.12 11.74
C SER A 174 2.77 -0.45 10.32
N VAL A 175 1.94 -1.44 9.97
CA VAL A 175 1.96 -2.06 8.65
C VAL A 175 1.56 -1.05 7.57
N THR A 176 0.50 -0.28 7.80
CA THR A 176 0.07 0.78 6.88
C THR A 176 1.16 1.84 6.71
N ARG A 177 1.84 2.25 7.78
CA ARG A 177 2.99 3.15 7.68
C ARG A 177 4.06 2.60 6.73
N ASN A 178 4.41 1.32 6.87
CA ASN A 178 5.43 0.72 6.01
C ASN A 178 5.04 0.71 4.53
N TYR A 179 3.78 0.39 4.19
CA TYR A 179 3.32 0.46 2.80
C TYR A 179 3.47 1.87 2.21
N PHE A 180 3.15 2.91 2.99
CA PHE A 180 3.28 4.29 2.56
C PHE A 180 4.74 4.76 2.48
N GLU A 181 5.61 4.34 3.40
CA GLU A 181 7.04 4.60 3.33
C GLU A 181 7.64 3.98 2.06
N ASN A 182 7.31 2.73 1.75
CA ASN A 182 7.78 2.06 0.53
C ASN A 182 7.27 2.78 -0.73
N LEU A 183 5.99 3.18 -0.76
CA LEU A 183 5.42 3.93 -1.88
C LEU A 183 6.14 5.27 -2.09
N VAL A 184 6.35 6.04 -1.03
CA VAL A 184 7.02 7.35 -1.11
C VAL A 184 8.47 7.19 -1.54
N GLN A 185 9.21 6.23 -0.97
CA GLN A 185 10.59 5.95 -1.36
C GLN A 185 10.71 5.57 -2.84
N ALA A 186 9.80 4.72 -3.34
CA ALA A 186 9.79 4.35 -4.76
C ALA A 186 9.51 5.54 -5.68
N LEU A 187 8.63 6.46 -5.26
CA LEU A 187 8.36 7.70 -6.00
C LEU A 187 9.56 8.65 -5.99
N GLU A 188 10.23 8.81 -4.84
CA GLU A 188 11.44 9.63 -4.71
C GLU A 188 12.62 9.07 -5.52
N ALA A 189 12.71 7.74 -5.63
CA ALA A 189 13.68 7.04 -6.47
C ALA A 189 13.30 7.02 -7.96
N GLY A 190 12.22 7.70 -8.37
CA GLY A 190 11.83 7.81 -9.79
C GLY A 190 11.34 6.49 -10.41
N LEU A 191 10.95 5.52 -9.58
CA LEU A 191 10.48 4.19 -9.99
C LEU A 191 11.53 3.43 -10.84
N GLU A 192 12.81 3.47 -10.43
CA GLU A 192 13.92 2.89 -11.20
C GLU A 192 14.10 1.37 -11.03
N ASP A 193 13.55 0.75 -9.98
CA ASP A 193 13.70 -0.69 -9.69
C ASP A 193 13.02 -1.63 -10.72
N VAL A 194 12.30 -1.09 -11.71
CA VAL A 194 11.53 -1.88 -12.70
C VAL A 194 12.41 -2.56 -13.77
N ARG A 195 13.76 -2.46 -13.68
CA ARG A 195 14.67 -3.18 -14.59
C ARG A 195 15.24 -4.49 -14.02
N ALA A 196 15.14 -4.76 -12.71
CA ALA A 196 15.87 -5.88 -12.10
C ALA A 196 15.09 -7.21 -12.01
N THR A 197 13.77 -7.21 -12.17
CA THR A 197 12.93 -8.41 -11.92
C THR A 197 12.56 -9.23 -13.17
N GLY A 198 12.99 -8.80 -14.37
CA GLY A 198 12.68 -9.50 -15.64
C GLY A 198 13.78 -10.38 -16.23
N GLN A 199 15.04 -10.24 -15.81
CA GLN A 199 16.19 -10.90 -16.45
C GLN A 199 17.31 -11.21 -15.45
N ALA A 200 17.11 -12.20 -14.59
CA ALA A 200 18.20 -12.86 -13.87
C ALA A 200 17.92 -14.36 -13.69
N ALA A 201 17.43 -14.99 -14.75
CA ALA A 201 17.55 -16.43 -14.95
C ALA A 201 18.57 -16.63 -16.09
N GLY A 202 19.82 -16.92 -15.73
CA GLY A 202 20.86 -17.28 -16.71
C GLY A 202 22.26 -16.80 -16.34
N THR A 203 23.02 -17.68 -15.68
CA THR A 203 24.46 -17.91 -15.87
C THR A 203 25.39 -16.71 -16.11
N SER A 204 26.26 -16.40 -15.14
CA SER A 204 27.66 -16.84 -15.24
C SER A 204 28.37 -16.74 -13.89
N SER A 205 28.82 -17.89 -13.42
CA SER A 205 29.92 -18.02 -12.49
C SER A 205 31.21 -17.92 -13.31
N THR A 206 32.10 -17.02 -12.91
CA THR A 206 33.53 -17.21 -13.23
C THR A 206 34.34 -16.90 -11.98
N ALA A 207 34.53 -17.97 -11.20
CA ALA A 207 35.58 -18.05 -10.22
C ALA A 207 36.89 -18.36 -10.96
N THR A 208 37.90 -17.51 -10.83
CA THR A 208 39.30 -17.91 -11.00
C THR A 208 39.91 -18.18 -9.63
N SER A 209 40.34 -19.41 -9.47
CA SER A 209 40.85 -20.04 -8.26
C SER A 209 42.38 -19.89 -8.12
N SER A 210 42.79 -19.61 -6.87
CA SER A 210 43.96 -20.17 -6.17
C SER A 210 45.39 -19.78 -6.60
N LYS A 211 46.15 -19.16 -5.68
CA LYS A 211 47.19 -19.85 -4.85
C LYS A 211 48.00 -18.91 -3.93
N LYS A 212 47.97 -19.27 -2.63
CA LYS A 212 49.07 -19.51 -1.67
C LYS A 212 50.12 -18.43 -1.33
N GLY A 213 50.23 -18.19 -0.02
CA GLY A 213 51.35 -17.57 0.71
C GLY A 213 50.79 -16.59 1.76
N GLY A 214 50.83 -16.77 3.08
CA GLY A 214 51.73 -17.51 3.96
C GLY A 214 52.60 -16.52 4.73
N THR A 215 52.14 -16.00 5.89
CA THR A 215 52.98 -15.62 7.06
C THR A 215 52.18 -15.07 8.26
N LYS A 216 52.26 -15.80 9.39
CA LYS A 216 52.53 -15.42 10.79
C LYS A 216 52.13 -14.04 11.39
N SER A 217 51.63 -14.17 12.64
CA SER A 217 51.63 -13.21 13.79
C SER A 217 50.34 -12.37 13.92
N LYS A 218 49.74 -12.08 15.09
CA LYS A 218 50.13 -12.20 16.50
C LYS A 218 48.86 -12.06 17.37
N LYS A 219 48.78 -12.91 18.39
CA LYS A 219 47.98 -12.89 19.64
C LYS A 219 47.47 -11.51 20.13
N LYS A 220 46.18 -11.41 20.50
CA LYS A 220 45.73 -10.87 21.80
C LYS A 220 44.28 -11.25 22.14
N GLN A 221 44.12 -11.79 23.35
CA GLN A 221 42.89 -12.13 24.05
C GLN A 221 42.24 -10.88 24.68
N HIS A 222 41.05 -11.11 25.25
CA HIS A 222 40.24 -10.38 26.25
C HIS A 222 38.89 -10.02 25.63
N THR A 223 37.71 -10.33 26.18
CA THR A 223 37.25 -10.92 27.46
C THR A 223 35.74 -11.10 27.28
N ALA A 224 35.16 -12.22 27.69
CA ALA A 224 33.72 -12.33 27.93
C ALA A 224 33.38 -11.67 29.29
N PRO A 225 32.11 -11.30 29.57
CA PRO A 225 31.19 -12.33 30.09
C PRO A 225 29.69 -12.15 29.72
N SER A 226 28.95 -13.27 29.83
CA SER A 226 27.51 -13.41 30.19
C SER A 226 26.44 -12.76 29.27
N SER A 227 25.23 -13.25 29.06
CA SER A 227 24.48 -14.50 29.28
C SER A 227 23.06 -14.15 28.80
N ASP A 228 22.50 -14.88 27.84
CA ASP A 228 21.13 -15.42 27.90
C ASP A 228 20.68 -15.94 26.53
N HIS A 229 19.93 -17.02 26.58
CA HIS A 229 19.45 -17.83 25.45
C HIS A 229 18.70 -17.01 24.40
N THR A 230 19.23 -16.95 23.18
CA THR A 230 18.47 -16.55 22.00
C THR A 230 18.18 -17.79 21.15
N ASP A 231 16.89 -18.02 20.93
CA ASP A 231 16.32 -19.03 20.05
C ASP A 231 16.80 -18.76 18.61
N ASP A 232 17.76 -19.55 18.12
CA ASP A 232 18.45 -19.39 16.83
C ASP A 232 17.53 -19.78 15.64
N GLY A 233 16.41 -19.09 15.48
CA GLY A 233 15.52 -19.22 14.32
C GLY A 233 16.01 -18.43 13.11
N TRP A 234 15.60 -18.83 11.90
CA TRP A 234 15.88 -18.10 10.66
C TRP A 234 14.60 -17.46 10.10
N PRO A 235 14.63 -16.16 9.73
CA PRO A 235 13.48 -15.50 9.14
C PRO A 235 13.27 -15.93 7.69
N CYS A 236 12.05 -16.26 7.30
CA CYS A 236 11.73 -16.54 5.90
C CYS A 236 11.81 -15.26 5.06
N GLU A 237 12.59 -15.28 3.99
CA GLU A 237 12.73 -14.13 3.08
C GLU A 237 11.42 -13.73 2.36
N ARG A 238 10.41 -14.60 2.35
CA ARG A 238 9.14 -14.34 1.64
C ARG A 238 8.04 -13.81 2.54
N CYS A 239 7.90 -14.35 3.75
CA CYS A 239 6.82 -14.01 4.67
C CYS A 239 7.28 -13.61 6.07
N THR A 240 8.59 -13.42 6.25
CA THR A 240 9.28 -12.98 7.49
C THR A 240 9.03 -13.82 8.74
N PHE A 241 8.31 -14.93 8.62
CA PHE A 241 8.08 -15.89 9.70
C PHE A 241 9.42 -16.47 10.19
N LEU A 242 9.62 -16.47 11.51
CA LEU A 242 10.83 -16.98 12.15
C LEU A 242 10.71 -18.50 12.30
N ASN A 243 11.44 -19.23 11.48
CA ASN A 243 11.41 -20.70 11.45
C ASN A 243 12.48 -21.28 12.39
N PRO A 244 12.23 -22.44 13.01
CA PRO A 244 13.25 -23.17 13.76
C PRO A 244 14.49 -23.50 12.91
N PRO A 245 15.69 -23.60 13.49
CA PRO A 245 16.90 -23.95 12.75
C PRO A 245 16.87 -25.36 12.14
N THR A 246 15.96 -26.23 12.60
CA THR A 246 15.80 -27.62 12.18
C THR A 246 14.99 -27.81 10.89
N VAL A 247 14.31 -26.76 10.41
CA VAL A 247 13.50 -26.85 9.18
C VAL A 247 14.17 -26.11 8.04
N ASP A 248 14.21 -26.75 6.86
CA ASP A 248 14.79 -26.20 5.63
C ASP A 248 13.74 -25.60 4.69
N ALA A 249 12.48 -25.53 5.13
CA ALA A 249 11.38 -24.85 4.46
C ALA A 249 10.51 -24.10 5.46
N CYS A 250 9.95 -22.97 5.03
CA CYS A 250 9.15 -22.13 5.88
C CYS A 250 7.83 -22.82 6.24
N SER A 251 7.51 -22.91 7.53
CA SER A 251 6.28 -23.55 8.01
C SER A 251 4.98 -22.86 7.58
N VAL A 252 5.08 -21.61 7.10
CA VAL A 252 3.91 -20.80 6.69
C VAL A 252 3.72 -20.76 5.18
N CYS A 253 4.81 -20.61 4.42
CA CYS A 253 4.72 -20.40 2.98
C CYS A 253 5.46 -21.46 2.15
N GLU A 254 5.98 -22.50 2.81
CA GLU A 254 6.68 -23.65 2.22
C GLU A 254 7.92 -23.30 1.38
N LYS A 255 8.35 -22.03 1.38
CA LYS A 255 9.57 -21.59 0.70
C LYS A 255 10.80 -22.19 1.38
N SER A 256 11.71 -22.77 0.60
CA SER A 256 12.98 -23.30 1.13
C SER A 256 13.86 -22.21 1.72
N ARG A 257 14.67 -22.59 2.71
CA ARG A 257 15.69 -21.76 3.36
C ARG A 257 16.85 -21.41 2.43
N TYR A 258 17.11 -22.25 1.43
CA TYR A 258 18.19 -22.11 0.43
C TYR A 258 17.65 -22.10 -1.00
#